data_AF-A0A8S3S762-F1
#
_entry.id   AF-A0A8S3S762-F1
#
_cell.length_a   1.000
_cell.length_b   1.000
_cell.length_c   1.000
_cell.angle_alpha   90.00
_cell.angle_beta   90.00
_cell.angle_gamma   90.00
#
_symmetry.space_group_name_H-M   'P 1'
#
loop_
_entity.id
_entity.type
_entity.pdbx_description
1 polymer ?
#
loop_
_entity_poly.entity_id
_entity_poly.type
_entity_poly.pdbx_seq_one_letter_code
_entity_poly.pdbx_strand_id
1 'polypeptide(L)'
;MAERKRILSSHSKEIVYNVSKFFESQIQQPTSTPVKAHTERAAEATLVSEATIRRIRREKNEKGDLFSPERQKVRGPYKPVDDFDKCAIRQKIHEFYTVRRQLPTIDRLYESLKCDIYFPGGKSLLLKIVKELGFKWKRSQTKRKVLIEKDAIVEKRIQYLNRIKDYRKKGMNLVYIDETWIDTAYTAKKCWQHEDECGV
;
A
#
# COMPACT_ATOMS: atom_id res chain seq x y z
N MET A 1 4.78 -39.94 15.80
CA MET A 1 4.83 -38.58 15.22
C MET A 1 3.51 -37.90 15.51
N ALA A 2 3.49 -36.75 16.20
CA ALA A 2 2.24 -36.07 16.56
C ALA A 2 1.69 -35.32 15.34
N GLU A 3 0.53 -35.74 14.86
CA GLU A 3 -0.17 -35.08 13.76
C GLU A 3 -0.57 -33.65 14.17
N ARG A 4 -0.22 -32.65 13.33
CA ARG A 4 -0.55 -31.25 13.62
C ARG A 4 -2.07 -31.09 13.76
N LYS A 5 -2.55 -30.58 14.90
CA LYS A 5 -3.95 -30.20 15.10
C LYS A 5 -4.38 -29.21 14.02
N ARG A 6 -5.20 -29.67 13.07
CA ARG A 6 -5.78 -28.81 12.02
C ARG A 6 -6.94 -28.01 12.61
N ILE A 7 -6.90 -26.69 12.44
CA ILE A 7 -8.00 -25.81 12.86
C ILE A 7 -9.13 -25.96 11.82
N LEU A 8 -10.33 -26.33 12.27
CA LEU A 8 -11.51 -26.43 11.42
C LEU A 8 -12.08 -25.05 11.10
N SER A 9 -12.36 -24.78 9.82
CA SER A 9 -13.13 -23.62 9.37
C SER A 9 -14.59 -23.69 9.87
N SER A 10 -15.30 -22.57 9.90
CA SER A 10 -16.73 -22.51 10.27
C SER A 10 -17.55 -23.49 9.46
N HIS A 11 -17.38 -23.49 8.13
CA HIS A 11 -18.06 -24.40 7.21
C HIS A 11 -17.75 -25.87 7.49
N SER A 12 -16.49 -26.20 7.80
CA SER A 12 -16.10 -27.57 8.14
C SER A 12 -16.73 -28.04 9.46
N LYS A 13 -16.85 -27.15 10.46
CA LYS A 13 -17.57 -27.46 11.70
C LYS A 13 -19.06 -27.71 11.44
N GLU A 14 -19.66 -26.96 10.53
CA GLU A 14 -21.07 -27.11 10.14
C GLU A 14 -21.34 -28.46 9.45
N ILE A 15 -20.47 -28.87 8.53
CA ILE A 15 -20.53 -30.20 7.91
C ILE A 15 -20.46 -31.30 8.98
N VAL A 16 -19.50 -31.21 9.91
CA VAL A 16 -19.33 -32.19 10.99
C VAL A 16 -20.57 -32.24 11.90
N TYR A 17 -21.18 -31.08 12.19
CA TYR A 17 -22.43 -31.02 12.96
C TYR A 17 -23.60 -31.69 12.23
N ASN A 18 -23.77 -31.41 10.93
CA ASN A 18 -24.83 -32.01 10.12
C ASN A 18 -24.70 -33.54 10.02
N VAL A 19 -23.48 -34.05 9.86
CA VAL A 19 -23.18 -35.49 9.86
C VAL A 19 -23.52 -36.12 11.22
N SER A 20 -23.16 -35.47 12.34
CA SER A 20 -23.53 -35.94 13.67
C SER A 20 -25.04 -35.98 13.88
N LYS A 21 -25.77 -34.96 13.40
CA LYS A 21 -27.24 -34.88 13.48
C LYS A 21 -27.92 -35.97 12.64
N PHE A 22 -27.36 -36.28 11.48
CA PHE A 22 -27.85 -37.35 10.60
C PHE A 22 -27.79 -38.71 11.30
N PHE A 23 -26.64 -39.09 11.87
CA PHE A 23 -26.53 -40.36 12.59
C PHE A 23 -27.39 -40.42 13.86
N GLU A 24 -27.62 -39.29 14.54
CA GLU A 24 -28.56 -39.22 15.66
C GLU A 24 -30.00 -39.49 15.22
N SER A 25 -30.43 -38.94 14.08
CA SER A 25 -31.78 -39.18 13.53
C SER A 25 -32.03 -40.64 13.14
N GLN A 26 -30.97 -41.38 12.77
CA GLN A 26 -31.07 -42.80 12.41
C GLN A 26 -31.27 -43.72 13.63
N ILE A 27 -30.82 -43.31 14.81
CA ILE A 27 -31.05 -44.07 16.06
C ILE A 27 -32.51 -43.96 16.52
N GLN A 28 -33.17 -42.84 16.21
CA GLN A 28 -34.57 -42.62 16.58
C GLN A 28 -35.56 -43.45 15.74
N GLN A 29 -35.10 -44.07 14.65
CA GLN A 29 -35.93 -44.94 13.81
C GLN A 29 -35.89 -46.39 14.34
N PRO A 30 -37.05 -47.07 14.48
CA PRO A 30 -37.17 -48.38 15.13
C PRO A 30 -36.51 -49.54 14.36
N THR A 31 -35.99 -49.32 13.15
CA THR A 31 -35.42 -50.34 12.26
C THR A 31 -33.88 -50.37 12.23
N SER A 32 -33.19 -49.66 13.13
CA SER A 32 -31.71 -49.62 13.13
C SER A 32 -31.11 -50.65 14.09
N THR A 33 -30.10 -51.38 13.60
CA THR A 33 -29.27 -52.41 14.28
C THR A 33 -28.67 -51.90 15.62
N PRO A 34 -28.04 -52.72 16.48
CA PRO A 34 -27.44 -52.23 17.73
C PRO A 34 -26.23 -51.36 17.39
N VAL A 35 -26.46 -50.05 17.23
CA VAL A 35 -25.52 -49.13 16.63
C VAL A 35 -24.55 -48.64 17.72
N LYS A 36 -23.24 -48.77 17.47
CA LYS A 36 -22.19 -47.97 18.11
C LYS A 36 -22.66 -46.54 18.39
N ALA A 37 -22.21 -45.91 19.48
CA ALA A 37 -22.65 -44.55 19.83
C ALA A 37 -22.59 -43.62 18.59
N HIS A 38 -23.66 -42.87 18.27
CA HIS A 38 -23.73 -42.01 17.07
C HIS A 38 -22.49 -41.11 16.88
N THR A 39 -21.87 -40.69 17.98
CA THR A 39 -20.63 -39.90 17.98
C THR A 39 -19.43 -40.67 17.44
N GLU A 40 -19.35 -41.97 17.69
CA GLU A 40 -18.29 -42.86 17.19
C GLU A 40 -18.40 -43.01 15.67
N ARG A 41 -19.62 -43.23 15.15
CA ARG A 41 -19.86 -43.30 13.69
C ARG A 41 -19.60 -41.98 12.99
N ALA A 42 -19.98 -40.87 13.61
CA ALA A 42 -19.65 -39.54 13.10
C ALA A 42 -18.13 -39.28 13.12
N ALA A 43 -17.42 -39.78 14.13
CA ALA A 43 -15.97 -39.70 14.21
C ALA A 43 -15.28 -40.53 13.12
N GLU A 44 -15.73 -41.76 12.89
CA GLU A 44 -15.27 -42.62 11.81
C GLU A 44 -15.53 -41.97 10.43
N ALA A 45 -16.72 -41.41 10.21
CA ALA A 45 -17.10 -40.82 8.93
C ALA A 45 -16.40 -39.49 8.62
N THR A 46 -16.15 -38.66 9.64
CA THR A 46 -15.52 -37.33 9.46
C THR A 46 -14.02 -37.33 9.71
N LEU A 47 -13.47 -38.44 10.21
CA LEU A 47 -12.08 -38.57 10.67
C LEU A 47 -11.69 -37.50 11.70
N VAL A 48 -12.65 -37.09 12.53
CA VAL A 48 -12.47 -36.11 13.59
C VAL A 48 -12.69 -36.80 14.93
N SER A 49 -11.85 -36.51 15.93
CA SER A 49 -12.01 -37.06 17.28
C SER A 49 -13.40 -36.82 17.87
N GLU A 50 -13.94 -37.77 18.62
CA GLU A 50 -15.23 -37.64 19.31
C GLU A 50 -15.31 -36.41 20.21
N ALA A 51 -14.22 -36.09 20.91
CA ALA A 51 -14.13 -34.90 21.77
C ALA A 51 -14.36 -33.60 20.99
N THR A 52 -13.89 -33.53 19.73
CA THR A 52 -14.10 -32.37 18.87
C THR A 52 -15.54 -32.28 18.38
N ILE A 53 -16.17 -33.42 18.05
CA ILE A 53 -17.60 -33.48 17.67
C ILE A 53 -18.47 -33.02 18.83
N ARG A 54 -18.24 -33.54 20.05
CA ARG A 54 -18.96 -33.11 21.26
C ARG A 54 -18.78 -31.61 21.53
N ARG A 55 -17.56 -31.08 21.33
CA ARG A 55 -17.28 -29.64 21.46
C ARG A 55 -18.05 -28.81 20.43
N ILE A 56 -18.08 -29.22 19.16
CA ILE A 56 -18.80 -28.52 18.09
C ILE A 56 -20.31 -28.54 18.37
N ARG A 57 -20.87 -29.68 18.78
CA ARG A 57 -22.29 -29.79 19.14
C ARG A 57 -22.66 -28.85 20.28
N ARG A 58 -21.85 -28.81 21.34
CA ARG A 58 -22.04 -27.87 22.45
C ARG A 58 -21.95 -26.42 21.97
N GLU A 59 -20.95 -26.09 21.16
CA GLU A 59 -20.75 -24.74 20.59
C GLU A 59 -21.98 -24.28 19.76
N LYS A 60 -22.56 -25.16 18.92
CA LYS A 60 -23.77 -24.86 18.14
C LYS A 60 -25.01 -24.71 19.04
N ASN A 61 -25.15 -25.55 20.06
CA ASN A 61 -26.30 -25.48 20.97
C ASN A 61 -26.27 -24.22 21.86
N GLU A 62 -25.10 -23.82 22.33
CA GLU A 62 -24.95 -22.66 23.23
C GLU A 62 -24.95 -21.33 22.48
N LYS A 63 -24.30 -21.25 21.32
CA LYS A 63 -24.05 -19.98 20.60
C LYS A 63 -24.88 -19.81 19.34
N GLY A 64 -25.62 -20.82 18.91
CA GLY A 64 -26.38 -20.83 17.66
C GLY A 64 -25.50 -21.00 16.42
N ASP A 65 -24.36 -20.31 16.32
CA ASP A 65 -23.48 -20.34 15.15
C ASP A 65 -22.05 -20.80 15.45
N LEU A 66 -21.46 -21.51 14.47
CA LEU A 66 -20.14 -22.13 14.57
C LEU A 66 -19.08 -21.22 13.96
N PHE A 67 -18.39 -20.46 14.79
CA PHE A 67 -17.31 -19.59 14.35
C PHE A 67 -15.96 -20.29 14.46
N SER A 68 -15.09 -20.11 13.45
CA SER A 68 -13.68 -20.44 13.62
C SER A 68 -13.01 -19.26 14.31
N PRO A 69 -12.12 -19.46 15.31
CA PRO A 69 -11.35 -18.36 15.86
C PRO A 69 -10.57 -17.72 14.72
N GLU A 70 -10.87 -16.44 14.44
CA GLU A 70 -10.18 -15.70 13.40
C GLU A 70 -8.70 -15.64 13.78
N ARG A 71 -7.82 -16.05 12.85
CA ARG A 71 -6.38 -15.97 13.10
C ARG A 71 -6.04 -14.50 13.22
N GLN A 72 -5.86 -14.02 14.45
CA GLN A 72 -5.25 -12.72 14.67
C GLN A 72 -3.85 -12.77 14.05
N LYS A 73 -3.68 -12.06 12.94
CA LYS A 73 -2.37 -11.86 12.35
C LYS A 73 -1.56 -11.03 13.34
N VAL A 74 -0.77 -11.71 14.17
CA VAL A 74 0.21 -11.04 15.03
C VAL A 74 1.19 -10.34 14.09
N ARG A 75 1.06 -9.02 13.95
CA ARG A 75 2.03 -8.22 13.21
C ARG A 75 3.29 -8.19 14.07
N GLY A 76 4.43 -8.56 13.49
CA GLY A 76 5.71 -8.53 14.19
C GLY A 76 5.99 -7.13 14.75
N PRO A 77 6.82 -7.04 15.82
CA PRO A 77 7.09 -5.79 16.50
C PRO A 77 7.61 -4.74 15.50
N TYR A 78 7.03 -3.54 15.57
CA TYR A 78 7.55 -2.37 14.89
C TYR A 78 8.95 -2.09 15.45
N LYS A 79 9.99 -2.14 14.63
CA LYS A 79 11.30 -1.64 15.05
C LYS A 79 11.20 -0.12 15.07
N PRO A 80 11.25 0.53 16.24
CA PRO A 80 11.30 1.98 16.29
C PRO A 80 12.57 2.41 15.55
N VAL A 81 12.40 3.29 14.56
CA VAL A 81 13.53 3.95 13.92
C VAL A 81 13.85 5.19 14.73
N ASP A 82 15.13 5.35 15.06
CA ASP A 82 15.61 6.45 15.88
C ASP A 82 15.45 7.79 15.16
N ASP A 83 15.41 8.89 15.92
CA ASP A 83 15.30 10.23 15.35
C ASP A 83 16.54 10.62 14.54
N PHE A 84 17.71 10.05 14.87
CA PHE A 84 18.92 10.17 14.07
C PHE A 84 18.75 9.60 12.65
N ASP A 85 18.26 8.35 12.55
CA ASP A 85 18.01 7.68 11.28
C ASP A 85 16.95 8.42 10.46
N LYS A 86 15.89 8.91 11.12
CA LYS A 86 14.86 9.75 10.50
C LYS A 86 15.45 11.03 9.91
N CYS A 87 16.36 11.68 10.62
CA CYS A 87 17.05 12.87 10.14
C CYS A 87 17.91 12.55 8.91
N ALA A 88 18.64 11.43 8.93
CA ALA A 88 19.47 11.01 7.82
C ALA A 88 18.65 10.63 6.57
N ILE A 89 17.49 9.97 6.75
CA ILE A 89 16.53 9.71 5.67
C ILE A 89 16.03 11.01 5.05
N ARG A 90 15.64 11.98 5.89
CA ARG A 90 15.22 13.31 5.43
C ARG A 90 16.33 13.98 4.61
N GLN A 91 17.55 14.02 5.13
CA GLN A 91 18.70 14.59 4.43
C GLN A 91 18.96 13.93 3.07
N LYS A 92 18.85 12.60 2.98
CA LYS A 92 18.96 11.92 1.69
C LYS A 92 17.86 12.30 0.72
N ILE A 93 16.62 12.41 1.16
CA ILE A 93 15.54 12.89 0.29
C ILE A 93 15.88 14.26 -0.30
N HIS A 94 16.42 15.19 0.52
CA HIS A 94 16.87 16.49 0.01
C HIS A 94 18.04 16.36 -0.96
N GLU A 95 19.04 15.52 -0.69
CA GLU A 95 20.18 15.28 -1.58
C GLU A 95 19.74 14.81 -2.97
N PHE A 96 18.71 13.96 -3.06
CA PHE A 96 18.15 13.53 -4.35
C PHE A 96 17.68 14.72 -5.18
N TYR A 97 17.01 15.69 -4.54
CA TYR A 97 16.54 16.90 -5.21
C TYR A 97 17.65 17.91 -5.52
N THR A 98 18.58 18.16 -4.58
CA THR A 98 19.57 19.23 -4.67
C THR A 98 20.82 18.81 -5.44
N VAL A 99 21.41 17.67 -5.08
CA VAL A 99 22.70 17.20 -5.61
C VAL A 99 22.47 16.34 -6.85
N ARG A 100 21.64 15.29 -6.73
CA ARG A 100 21.46 14.31 -7.81
C ARG A 100 20.55 14.80 -8.92
N ARG A 101 19.75 15.85 -8.65
CA ARG A 101 18.73 16.35 -9.59
C ARG A 101 17.88 15.19 -10.12
N GLN A 102 17.43 14.32 -9.22
CA GLN A 102 16.59 13.18 -9.55
C GLN A 102 15.44 13.07 -8.55
N LEU A 103 14.35 12.44 -8.98
CA LEU A 103 13.20 12.23 -8.11
C LEU A 103 13.45 11.02 -7.21
N PRO A 104 13.36 11.20 -5.88
CA PRO A 104 13.51 10.09 -4.95
C PRO A 104 12.28 9.18 -5.06
N THR A 105 12.41 8.09 -5.82
CA THR A 105 11.45 6.98 -5.77
C THR A 105 11.78 6.11 -4.58
N ILE A 106 10.80 5.48 -3.92
CA ILE A 106 11.04 4.65 -2.73
C ILE A 106 12.09 3.56 -3.00
N ASP A 107 12.09 2.96 -4.19
CA ASP A 107 13.08 1.95 -4.56
C ASP A 107 14.51 2.51 -4.61
N ARG A 108 14.70 3.64 -5.30
CA ARG A 108 16.02 4.30 -5.42
C ARG A 108 16.49 4.86 -4.09
N LEU A 109 15.57 5.44 -3.32
CA LEU A 109 15.84 5.94 -1.98
C LEU A 109 16.26 4.78 -1.08
N TYR A 110 15.56 3.65 -1.14
CA TYR A 110 15.91 2.45 -0.39
C TYR A 110 17.29 1.91 -0.75
N GLU A 111 17.63 1.84 -2.05
CA GLU A 111 18.95 1.41 -2.51
C GLU A 111 20.05 2.34 -1.97
N SER A 112 19.86 3.66 -2.07
CA SER A 112 20.82 4.63 -1.54
C SER A 112 20.98 4.55 -0.02
N LEU A 113 19.89 4.39 0.73
CA LEU A 113 19.92 4.28 2.19
C LEU A 113 20.53 2.96 2.67
N LYS A 114 20.37 1.89 1.89
CA LYS A 114 21.01 0.61 2.19
C LYS A 114 22.52 0.69 2.03
N CYS A 115 23.02 1.41 1.02
CA CYS A 115 24.44 1.62 0.80
C CYS A 115 25.06 2.59 1.83
N ASP A 116 24.40 3.71 2.09
CA ASP A 116 25.02 4.82 2.84
C ASP A 116 24.86 4.67 4.37
N ILE A 117 23.73 4.11 4.83
CA ILE A 117 23.33 4.13 6.25
C ILE A 117 23.05 2.71 6.78
N TYR A 118 23.18 1.68 5.94
CA TYR A 118 22.85 0.29 6.29
C TYR A 118 21.43 0.16 6.90
N PHE A 119 20.45 0.79 6.26
CA PHE A 119 19.08 0.83 6.77
C PHE A 119 18.51 -0.58 7.06
N PRO A 120 18.08 -0.88 8.31
CA PRO A 120 17.72 -2.24 8.73
C PRO A 120 16.29 -2.65 8.34
N GLY A 121 15.51 -1.74 7.77
CA GLY A 121 14.10 -1.94 7.41
C GLY A 121 13.90 -2.41 5.97
N GLY A 122 12.64 -2.72 5.62
CA GLY A 122 12.23 -2.93 4.23
C GLY A 122 11.61 -1.69 3.60
N LYS A 123 11.36 -1.73 2.29
CA LYS A 123 10.71 -0.63 1.51
C LYS A 123 9.39 -0.16 2.12
N SER A 124 8.58 -1.08 2.64
CA SER A 124 7.30 -0.77 3.29
C SER A 124 7.47 0.02 4.59
N LEU A 125 8.56 -0.24 5.34
CA LEU A 125 8.89 0.53 6.54
C LEU A 125 9.39 1.93 6.14
N LEU A 126 10.26 2.01 5.15
CA LEU A 126 10.74 3.29 4.61
C LEU A 126 9.58 4.18 4.17
N LEU A 127 8.61 3.64 3.42
CA LEU A 127 7.43 4.39 3.00
C LEU A 127 6.60 4.92 4.18
N LYS A 128 6.50 4.18 5.28
CA LYS A 128 5.82 4.64 6.49
C LYS A 128 6.60 5.79 7.14
N ILE A 129 7.91 5.64 7.29
CA ILE A 129 8.79 6.65 7.87
C ILE A 129 8.72 7.94 7.04
N VAL A 130 8.81 7.87 5.71
CA VAL A 130 8.71 9.03 4.82
C VAL A 130 7.38 9.79 5.04
N LYS A 131 6.28 9.07 5.25
CA LYS A 131 4.98 9.68 5.56
C LYS A 131 4.94 10.26 6.98
N GLU A 132 5.52 9.58 7.96
CA GLU A 132 5.67 10.08 9.35
C GLU A 132 6.50 11.36 9.40
N LEU A 133 7.51 11.48 8.53
CA LEU A 133 8.32 12.69 8.34
C LEU A 133 7.57 13.85 7.67
N GLY A 134 6.29 13.66 7.30
CA GLY A 134 5.45 14.70 6.70
C GLY A 134 5.49 14.76 5.17
N PHE A 135 6.28 13.92 4.50
CA PHE A 135 6.34 13.92 3.04
C PHE A 135 5.09 13.29 2.42
N LYS A 136 4.48 14.00 1.47
CA LYS A 136 3.28 13.60 0.74
C LYS A 136 3.60 13.50 -0.75
N TRP A 137 3.21 12.40 -1.40
CA TRP A 137 3.35 12.25 -2.85
C TRP A 137 2.24 13.05 -3.55
N LYS A 138 2.60 14.19 -4.13
CA LYS A 138 1.66 15.16 -4.71
C LYS A 138 2.04 15.49 -6.14
N ARG A 139 1.13 16.14 -6.88
CA ARG A 139 1.47 16.67 -8.20
C ARG A 139 2.56 17.74 -8.04
N SER A 140 3.61 17.63 -8.83
CA SER A 140 4.64 18.67 -8.94
C SER A 140 3.95 19.97 -9.32
N GLN A 141 4.27 21.03 -8.59
CA GLN A 141 3.70 22.35 -8.84
C GLN A 141 4.74 23.16 -9.59
N THR A 142 4.40 23.57 -10.81
CA THR A 142 5.25 24.49 -11.56
C THR A 142 5.46 25.75 -10.74
N LYS A 143 6.72 26.13 -10.48
CA LYS A 143 7.06 27.39 -9.80
C LYS A 143 6.57 28.65 -10.55
N ARG A 144 6.11 28.49 -11.81
CA ARG A 144 5.50 29.52 -12.66
C ARG A 144 4.04 29.82 -12.27
N LYS A 145 3.76 30.10 -10.99
CA LYS A 145 2.39 30.39 -10.54
C LYS A 145 1.98 31.84 -10.75
N VAL A 146 2.95 32.75 -10.78
CA VAL A 146 2.71 34.18 -11.02
C VAL A 146 3.79 34.65 -12.00
N LEU A 147 3.41 34.82 -13.27
CA LEU A 147 4.22 35.55 -14.24
C LEU A 147 4.12 37.04 -13.91
N ILE A 148 4.96 37.50 -12.98
CA ILE A 148 5.15 38.94 -12.78
C ILE A 148 6.09 39.39 -13.89
N GLU A 149 5.55 40.04 -14.92
CA GLU A 149 6.37 40.70 -15.92
C GLU A 149 7.11 41.86 -15.24
N LYS A 150 8.44 41.86 -15.33
CA LYS A 150 9.23 43.04 -14.93
C LYS A 150 8.97 44.16 -15.93
N ASP A 151 8.94 45.41 -15.48
CA ASP A 151 8.68 46.57 -16.35
C ASP A 151 9.60 46.62 -17.58
N ALA A 152 10.88 46.28 -17.41
CA ALA A 152 11.83 46.20 -18.52
C ALA A 152 11.46 45.14 -19.59
N ILE A 153 10.79 44.05 -19.21
CA ILE A 153 10.28 43.04 -20.15
C ILE A 153 9.05 43.58 -20.88
N VAL A 154 8.17 44.29 -20.18
CA VAL A 154 7.00 44.95 -20.77
C VAL A 154 7.43 45.96 -21.83
N GLU A 155 8.42 46.80 -21.54
CA GLU A 155 8.96 47.78 -22.48
C GLU A 155 9.52 47.10 -23.74
N LYS A 156 10.36 46.07 -23.59
CA LYS A 156 10.89 45.29 -24.71
C LYS A 156 9.79 44.68 -25.56
N ARG A 157 8.71 44.18 -24.95
CA ARG A 157 7.56 43.62 -25.66
C ARG A 157 6.84 44.70 -26.48
N ILE A 158 6.62 45.88 -25.90
CA ILE A 158 6.00 47.01 -26.61
C ILE A 158 6.84 47.42 -27.82
N GLN A 159 8.16 47.57 -27.64
CA GLN A 159 9.08 47.90 -28.73
C GLN A 159 9.05 46.85 -29.85
N TYR A 160 9.08 45.57 -29.49
CA TYR A 160 8.98 44.46 -30.43
C TYR A 160 7.66 44.49 -31.22
N LEU A 161 6.53 44.64 -30.54
CA LEU A 161 5.20 44.66 -31.17
C LEU A 161 5.04 45.83 -32.14
N ASN A 162 5.55 47.01 -31.78
CA ASN A 162 5.54 48.17 -32.67
C ASN A 162 6.36 47.91 -33.94
N ARG A 163 7.58 47.38 -33.81
CA ARG A 163 8.43 47.05 -34.98
C ARG A 163 7.77 46.01 -35.89
N ILE A 164 7.19 44.95 -35.32
CA ILE A 164 6.48 43.92 -36.09
C ILE A 164 5.27 44.52 -36.82
N LYS A 165 4.53 45.44 -36.20
CA LYS A 165 3.40 46.12 -36.83
C LYS A 165 3.85 46.95 -38.04
N ASP A 166 4.97 47.67 -37.92
CA ASP A 166 5.54 48.45 -39.01
C ASP A 166 6.03 47.55 -40.15
N TYR A 167 6.67 46.43 -39.84
CA TYR A 167 7.16 45.47 -40.84
C TYR A 167 6.03 44.82 -41.62
N ARG A 168 4.90 44.50 -40.95
CA ARG A 168 3.68 44.03 -41.62
C ARG A 168 3.08 45.09 -42.53
N LYS A 169 3.05 46.36 -42.10
CA LYS A 169 2.54 47.47 -42.92
C LYS A 169 3.37 47.70 -44.18
N LYS A 170 4.68 47.44 -44.12
CA LYS A 170 5.62 47.53 -45.25
C LYS A 170 5.59 46.30 -46.17
N GLY A 171 4.78 45.29 -45.87
CA GLY A 171 4.68 44.06 -46.67
C GLY A 171 5.94 43.18 -46.62
N MET A 172 6.74 43.27 -45.55
CA MET A 172 7.96 42.47 -45.43
C MET A 172 7.65 41.03 -44.98
N ASN A 173 8.41 40.07 -45.51
CA ASN A 173 8.33 38.67 -45.10
C ASN A 173 8.95 38.49 -43.71
N LEU A 174 8.13 38.00 -42.77
CA LEU A 174 8.52 37.77 -41.39
C LEU A 174 8.82 36.28 -41.19
N VAL A 175 10.07 35.96 -40.87
CA VAL A 175 10.50 34.61 -40.51
C VAL A 175 10.75 34.57 -39.01
N TYR A 176 10.13 33.62 -38.32
CA TYR A 176 10.33 33.39 -36.89
C TYR A 176 11.14 32.11 -36.70
N ILE A 177 12.18 32.19 -35.89
CA ILE A 177 13.02 31.05 -35.52
C ILE A 177 12.91 30.93 -34.01
N ASP A 178 12.70 29.71 -33.52
CA ASP A 178 12.66 29.40 -32.09
C ASP A 178 13.50 28.16 -31.81
N GLU A 179 14.12 28.14 -30.65
CA GLU A 179 14.89 27.01 -30.14
C GLU A 179 14.12 26.41 -28.96
N THR A 180 13.53 25.24 -29.18
CA THR A 180 12.94 24.47 -28.07
C THR A 180 14.00 23.55 -27.47
N TRP A 181 14.52 23.93 -26.31
CA TRP A 181 15.37 23.07 -25.51
C TRP A 181 14.56 21.90 -24.95
N ILE A 182 14.86 20.68 -25.40
CA ILE A 182 14.30 19.45 -24.83
C ILE A 182 15.14 19.07 -23.62
N ASP A 183 14.74 19.55 -22.44
CA ASP A 183 15.31 19.06 -21.19
C ASP A 183 14.64 17.72 -20.83
N THR A 184 15.43 16.64 -20.81
CA THR A 184 14.97 15.32 -20.37
C THR A 184 15.01 15.16 -18.85
N ALA A 185 15.65 16.10 -18.15
CA ALA A 185 15.59 16.17 -16.71
C ALA A 185 14.30 16.89 -16.28
N TYR A 186 13.54 16.30 -15.37
CA TYR A 186 12.49 16.96 -14.57
C TYR A 186 11.09 17.21 -15.14
N THR A 187 10.56 16.39 -16.05
CA THR A 187 9.12 16.43 -16.38
C THR A 187 8.27 15.47 -15.54
N ALA A 188 8.49 15.39 -14.22
CA ALA A 188 7.66 14.50 -13.41
C ALA A 188 6.37 15.16 -12.96
N LYS A 189 5.26 14.50 -13.30
CA LYS A 189 3.92 14.94 -12.90
C LYS A 189 3.72 14.89 -11.38
N LYS A 190 4.51 14.11 -10.64
CA LYS A 190 4.39 13.93 -9.18
C LYS A 190 5.76 13.81 -8.52
N CYS A 191 5.86 14.31 -7.29
CA CYS A 191 7.06 14.25 -6.46
C CYS A 191 6.68 14.20 -4.96
N TRP A 192 7.63 13.81 -4.10
CA TRP A 192 7.47 13.91 -2.65
C TRP A 192 7.63 15.36 -2.22
N GLN A 193 6.63 15.89 -1.52
CA GLN A 193 6.58 17.28 -1.06
C GLN A 193 6.41 17.33 0.45
N HIS A 194 7.09 18.28 1.11
CA HIS A 194 6.91 18.61 2.51
C HIS A 194 6.09 19.91 2.62
N GLU A 195 5.58 20.27 3.81
CA GLU A 195 4.84 21.53 3.97
C GLU A 195 5.75 22.75 3.82
N ASP A 196 6.97 22.67 4.36
CA ASP A 196 7.99 23.72 4.24
C ASP A 196 8.76 23.70 2.92
N GLU A 197 8.56 22.67 2.08
CA GLU A 197 9.25 22.52 0.81
C GLU A 197 8.29 22.22 -0.33
N CYS A 198 8.07 23.25 -1.15
CA CYS A 198 7.49 23.04 -2.47
C CYS A 198 8.42 22.12 -3.26
N GLY A 199 8.00 20.86 -3.47
CA GLY A 199 8.70 19.98 -4.40
C GLY A 199 8.80 20.62 -5.77
N VAL A 200 9.85 20.22 -6.50
CA VAL A 200 10.21 20.77 -7.82
C VAL A 200 9.03 20.79 -8.76
#